data_AF-A0A6J1BCD8-F1
#
_entry.id   AF-A0A6J1BCD8-F1
#
_cell.length_a   1.000
_cell.length_b   1.000
_cell.length_c   1.000
_cell.angle_alpha   90.00
_cell.angle_beta   90.00
_cell.angle_gamma   90.00
#
_symmetry.space_group_name_H-M   'P 1'
#
loop_
_entity.id
_entity.type
_entity.pdbx_description
1 polymer ?
#
loop_
_entity_poly.entity_id
_entity_poly.type
_entity_poly.pdbx_seq_one_letter_code
_entity_poly.pdbx_strand_id
1 'polypeptide(L)'
;MKKTWGGTDIKLVIQKFIKPTDLNPGHNRLSMTLKQVRSKFLSEAEEEKFKNNQGMDVILVEPCLEVSKVHLTKWLIGGSFAYVFKTQWNQIVKNNADTLKPDAVVQIWSFRVGPESQLGFAMIKVKDGKTVSEIH
;
A
#
# COMPACT_ATOMS: atom_id res chain seq x y z
N MET A 1 5.99 23.94 1.59
CA MET A 1 5.88 23.62 3.03
C MET A 1 5.62 22.12 3.17
N LYS A 2 6.42 21.39 3.95
CA LYS A 2 6.18 19.95 4.20
C LYS A 2 5.01 19.82 5.18
N LYS A 3 3.89 19.23 4.74
CA LYS A 3 2.72 19.00 5.61
C LYS A 3 3.04 17.87 6.59
N THR A 4 3.04 18.17 7.89
CA THR A 4 3.18 17.18 8.96
C THR A 4 1.79 16.65 9.31
N TRP A 5 1.57 15.34 9.12
CA TRP A 5 0.26 14.73 9.35
C TRP A 5 0.01 14.32 10.81
N GLY A 6 1.01 14.45 11.70
CA GLY A 6 0.85 14.17 13.13
C GLY A 6 0.40 12.74 13.43
N GLY A 7 0.83 11.77 12.62
CA GLY A 7 0.35 10.39 12.68
C GLY A 7 0.72 9.68 13.99
N THR A 8 -0.22 8.95 14.56
CA THR A 8 -0.03 8.07 15.74
C THR A 8 -0.21 6.61 15.36
N ASP A 9 0.05 5.68 16.30
CA ASP A 9 -0.10 4.23 16.09
C ASP A 9 0.56 3.71 14.79
N ILE A 10 1.83 4.08 14.61
CA ILE A 10 2.59 3.75 13.42
C ILE A 10 2.98 2.28 13.45
N LYS A 11 2.56 1.50 12.45
CA LYS A 11 2.80 0.06 12.39
C LYS A 11 3.29 -0.35 11.02
N LEU A 12 4.31 -1.22 10.97
CA LEU A 12 4.74 -1.84 9.73
C LEU A 12 3.72 -2.90 9.32
N VAL A 13 3.00 -2.66 8.23
CA VAL A 13 2.00 -3.60 7.73
C VAL A 13 2.68 -4.74 6.98
N ILE A 14 3.56 -4.42 6.04
CA ILE A 14 4.24 -5.41 5.21
C ILE A 14 5.53 -4.84 4.63
N GLN A 15 6.51 -5.71 4.42
CA GLN A 15 7.64 -5.46 3.53
C GLN A 15 7.58 -6.48 2.40
N LYS A 16 7.62 -6.03 1.14
CA LYS A 16 7.50 -6.91 -0.03
C LYS A 16 8.33 -6.40 -1.20
N PHE A 17 8.66 -7.33 -2.09
CA PHE A 17 9.09 -7.00 -3.45
C PHE A 17 7.88 -6.54 -4.25
N ILE A 18 8.08 -5.52 -5.10
CA ILE A 18 7.12 -5.12 -6.12
C ILE A 18 7.07 -6.22 -7.18
N LYS A 19 5.91 -6.86 -7.34
CA LYS A 19 5.71 -7.92 -8.32
C LYS A 19 5.33 -7.32 -9.67
N PRO A 20 5.61 -8.00 -10.80
CA PRO A 20 5.11 -7.57 -12.11
C PRO A 20 3.58 -7.36 -12.15
N THR A 21 2.83 -8.16 -11.40
CA THR A 21 1.37 -8.01 -11.29
C THR A 21 0.94 -6.71 -10.60
N ASP A 22 1.78 -6.19 -9.70
CA ASP A 22 1.53 -4.90 -9.05
C ASP A 22 1.82 -3.73 -10.01
N LEU A 23 2.65 -3.92 -11.02
CA LEU A 23 2.99 -2.89 -12.03
C LEU A 23 2.13 -2.97 -13.29
N ASN A 24 1.36 -4.05 -13.45
CA ASN A 24 0.55 -4.27 -14.64
C ASN A 24 -0.64 -3.28 -14.69
N PRO A 25 -0.71 -2.40 -15.72
CA PRO A 25 -1.78 -1.42 -15.83
C PRO A 25 -3.18 -2.03 -15.92
N GLY A 26 -3.31 -3.24 -16.46
CA GLY A 26 -4.58 -3.96 -16.55
C GLY A 26 -5.11 -4.45 -15.19
N HIS A 27 -4.23 -4.62 -14.20
CA HIS A 27 -4.65 -5.01 -12.85
C HIS A 27 -4.96 -3.81 -11.95
N ASN A 28 -4.29 -2.67 -12.15
CA ASN A 28 -4.49 -1.42 -11.41
C ASN A 28 -4.60 -1.61 -9.89
N ARG A 29 -3.69 -2.42 -9.33
CA ARG A 29 -3.72 -2.78 -7.91
C ARG A 29 -2.36 -3.14 -7.33
N LEU A 30 -2.22 -2.92 -6.03
CA LEU A 30 -1.16 -3.50 -5.20
C LEU A 30 -1.77 -4.48 -4.22
N SER A 31 -1.21 -5.70 -4.14
CA SER A 31 -1.68 -6.72 -3.20
C SER A 31 -0.76 -6.89 -1.98
N MET A 32 -1.36 -7.08 -0.80
CA MET A 32 -0.69 -7.35 0.47
C MET A 32 -1.28 -8.64 1.05
N THR A 33 -0.67 -9.77 0.73
CA THR A 33 -1.15 -11.09 1.18
C THR A 33 -1.12 -11.18 2.71
N LEU A 34 -2.21 -11.66 3.32
CA LEU A 34 -2.36 -11.69 4.78
C LEU A 34 -1.25 -12.48 5.49
N LYS A 35 -0.72 -13.53 4.86
CA LYS A 35 0.42 -14.32 5.38
C LYS A 35 1.70 -13.50 5.58
N GLN A 36 1.82 -12.35 4.91
CA GLN A 36 2.99 -11.47 4.97
C GLN A 36 2.72 -10.21 5.80
N VAL A 37 1.48 -10.02 6.28
CA VAL A 37 1.11 -8.89 7.14
C VAL A 37 1.72 -9.11 8.53
N ARG A 38 2.44 -8.10 9.01
CA ARG A 38 3.24 -8.16 10.25
C ARG A 38 2.56 -7.57 11.47
N SER A 39 1.48 -6.82 11.28
CA SER A 39 0.84 -6.08 12.37
C SER A 39 -0.66 -5.97 12.17
N LYS A 40 -1.42 -6.02 13.28
CA LYS A 40 -2.84 -5.67 13.31
C LYS A 40 -2.96 -4.15 13.21
N PHE A 41 -3.30 -3.67 12.02
CA PHE A 41 -3.41 -2.23 11.72
C PHE A 41 -4.84 -1.73 11.70
N LEU A 42 -5.84 -2.61 11.55
CA LEU A 42 -7.25 -2.25 11.55
C LEU A 42 -7.82 -2.21 12.97
N SER A 43 -8.77 -1.32 13.20
CA SER A 43 -9.65 -1.36 14.37
C SER A 43 -10.70 -2.46 14.19
N GLU A 44 -11.36 -2.88 15.27
CA GLU A 44 -12.40 -3.92 15.21
C GLU A 44 -13.56 -3.53 14.28
N ALA A 45 -13.98 -2.26 14.32
CA ALA A 45 -15.02 -1.74 13.44
C ALA A 45 -14.60 -1.75 11.97
N GLU A 46 -13.31 -1.49 11.67
CA GLU A 46 -12.79 -1.59 10.31
C GLU A 46 -12.69 -3.05 9.84
N GLU A 47 -12.23 -3.96 10.70
CA GLU A 47 -12.20 -5.40 10.41
C GLU A 47 -13.59 -5.93 10.05
N GLU A 48 -14.63 -5.48 10.75
CA GLU A 48 -16.01 -5.86 10.49
C GLU A 48 -16.50 -5.42 9.11
N LYS A 49 -16.08 -4.24 8.63
CA LYS A 49 -16.36 -3.82 7.24
C LYS A 49 -15.80 -4.83 6.24
N PHE A 50 -14.56 -5.26 6.42
CA PHE A 50 -13.93 -6.23 5.50
C PHE A 50 -14.54 -7.63 5.59
N LYS A 51 -15.07 -8.06 6.74
CA LYS A 51 -15.83 -9.32 6.83
C LYS A 51 -17.11 -9.29 6.00
N ASN A 52 -17.74 -8.13 5.91
CA ASN A 52 -18.92 -7.88 5.09
C ASN A 52 -18.59 -7.54 3.63
N ASN A 53 -17.38 -7.89 3.16
CA ASN A 53 -16.86 -7.60 1.82
C ASN A 53 -16.86 -6.11 1.44
N GLN A 54 -16.94 -5.21 2.42
CA GLN A 54 -16.83 -3.78 2.20
C GLN A 54 -15.35 -3.38 2.16
N GLY A 55 -15.06 -2.32 1.41
CA GLY A 55 -13.78 -1.62 1.45
C GLY A 55 -13.93 -0.24 2.06
N MET A 56 -12.83 0.50 2.12
CA MET A 56 -12.82 1.89 2.58
C MET A 56 -11.78 2.69 1.82
N ASP A 57 -12.05 3.98 1.65
CA ASP A 57 -11.07 4.90 1.09
C ASP A 57 -10.11 5.34 2.20
N VAL A 58 -8.82 5.31 1.88
CA VAL A 58 -7.72 5.69 2.78
C VAL A 58 -6.75 6.59 2.06
N ILE A 59 -6.01 7.39 2.83
CA ILE A 59 -4.88 8.15 2.28
C ILE A 59 -3.64 7.27 2.19
N LEU A 60 -2.86 7.46 1.13
CA LEU A 60 -1.55 6.88 0.95
C LEU A 60 -0.55 8.01 0.68
N VAL A 61 0.42 8.15 1.58
CA VAL A 61 1.63 8.93 1.32
C VAL A 61 2.53 8.09 0.42
N GLU A 62 2.70 8.55 -0.81
CA GLU A 62 3.50 7.92 -1.85
C GLU A 62 5.01 8.06 -1.55
N PRO A 63 5.88 7.24 -2.19
CA PRO A 63 7.33 7.42 -2.06
C PRO A 63 7.84 8.82 -2.43
N CYS A 64 7.22 9.49 -3.42
CA CYS A 64 7.53 10.86 -3.82
C CYS A 64 6.96 11.93 -2.85
N LEU A 65 6.35 11.51 -1.73
CA LEU A 65 5.72 12.33 -0.69
C LEU A 65 4.41 13.01 -1.09
N GLU A 66 3.92 12.77 -2.30
CA GLU A 66 2.54 13.11 -2.66
C GLU A 66 1.53 12.26 -1.89
N VAL A 67 0.31 12.76 -1.75
CA VAL A 67 -0.75 12.06 -1.03
C VAL A 67 -1.89 11.73 -1.97
N SER A 68 -2.08 10.43 -2.19
CA SER A 68 -3.17 9.89 -3.00
C SER A 68 -4.27 9.29 -2.15
N LYS A 69 -5.49 9.28 -2.68
CA LYS A 69 -6.60 8.49 -2.13
C LYS A 69 -6.64 7.14 -2.83
N VAL A 70 -6.59 6.06 -2.05
CA VAL A 70 -6.71 4.70 -2.57
C VAL A 70 -7.87 3.99 -1.90
N HIS A 71 -8.52 3.11 -2.65
CA HIS A 71 -9.54 2.25 -2.09
C HIS A 71 -8.88 0.97 -1.56
N LEU A 72 -8.98 0.73 -0.26
CA LEU A 72 -8.52 -0.48 0.42
C LEU A 72 -9.67 -1.48 0.49
N THR A 73 -9.42 -2.69 -0.01
CA THR A 73 -10.37 -3.82 0.05
C THR A 73 -9.65 -5.11 0.45
N LYS A 74 -10.39 -6.18 0.76
CA LYS A 74 -9.83 -7.49 1.13
C LYS A 74 -10.42 -8.57 0.22
N TRP A 75 -9.58 -9.23 -0.57
CA TRP A 75 -10.00 -10.24 -1.55
C TRP A 75 -9.29 -11.58 -1.34
N LEU A 76 -9.92 -12.68 -1.78
CA LEU A 76 -9.25 -13.97 -1.92
C LEU A 76 -8.47 -14.00 -3.24
N ILE A 77 -7.14 -14.10 -3.19
CA ILE A 77 -6.26 -14.14 -4.36
C ILE A 77 -5.39 -15.40 -4.27
N GLY A 78 -5.52 -16.30 -5.25
CA GLY A 78 -4.69 -17.52 -5.32
C GLY A 78 -4.76 -18.37 -4.04
N GLY A 79 -5.94 -18.50 -3.44
CA GLY A 79 -6.17 -19.27 -2.22
C GLY A 79 -5.73 -18.60 -0.92
N SER A 80 -5.28 -17.35 -0.95
CA SER A 80 -4.97 -16.58 0.26
C SER A 80 -5.65 -15.22 0.24
N PHE A 81 -6.22 -14.81 1.37
CA PHE A 81 -6.74 -13.46 1.49
C PHE A 81 -5.59 -12.43 1.37
N ALA A 82 -5.87 -11.31 0.73
CA ALA A 82 -4.97 -10.18 0.60
C ALA A 82 -5.73 -8.88 0.81
N TYR A 83 -5.11 -7.92 1.47
CA TYR A 83 -5.52 -6.52 1.37
C TYR A 83 -5.04 -5.96 0.02
N VAL A 84 -5.86 -5.13 -0.62
CA VAL A 84 -5.60 -4.63 -1.97
C VAL A 84 -5.86 -3.14 -2.01
N PHE A 85 -4.86 -2.37 -2.45
CA PHE A 85 -5.07 -0.99 -2.91
C PHE A 85 -5.49 -1.02 -4.37
N LYS A 86 -6.58 -0.32 -4.73
CA LYS A 86 -7.08 -0.22 -6.11
C LYS A 86 -7.50 1.21 -6.48
N THR A 87 -8.04 1.36 -7.68
CA THR A 87 -8.59 2.59 -8.28
C THR A 87 -7.51 3.54 -8.82
N GLN A 88 -6.64 4.09 -7.97
CA GLN A 88 -5.63 5.09 -8.38
C GLN A 88 -4.21 4.51 -8.51
N TRP A 89 -4.06 3.19 -8.37
CA TRP A 89 -2.75 2.56 -8.27
C TRP A 89 -1.86 2.77 -9.50
N ASN A 90 -2.42 2.72 -10.71
CA ASN A 90 -1.67 3.01 -11.94
C ASN A 90 -1.08 4.43 -11.96
N GLN A 91 -1.80 5.41 -11.39
CA GLN A 91 -1.29 6.78 -11.32
C GLN A 91 -0.14 6.87 -10.32
N ILE A 92 -0.28 6.22 -9.16
CA ILE A 92 0.78 6.11 -8.15
C ILE A 92 2.03 5.44 -8.76
N VAL A 93 1.88 4.37 -9.55
CA VAL A 93 3.01 3.74 -10.27
C VAL A 93 3.71 4.73 -11.19
N LYS A 94 2.95 5.54 -11.95
CA LYS A 94 3.52 6.57 -12.84
C LYS A 94 4.24 7.67 -12.08
N ASN A 95 3.64 8.18 -11.00
CA ASN A 95 4.21 9.24 -10.17
C ASN A 95 5.51 8.83 -9.48
N ASN A 96 5.70 7.52 -9.25
CA ASN A 96 6.83 6.95 -8.53
C ASN A 96 7.62 5.98 -9.40
N ALA A 97 7.71 6.22 -10.71
CA ALA A 97 8.33 5.30 -11.67
C ALA A 97 9.84 5.08 -11.42
N ASP A 98 10.49 6.00 -10.71
CA ASP A 98 11.87 5.88 -10.24
C ASP A 98 12.03 4.85 -9.11
N THR A 99 10.98 4.66 -8.31
CA THR A 99 10.92 3.81 -7.11
C THR A 99 10.19 2.48 -7.36
N LEU A 100 9.05 2.50 -8.04
CA LEU A 100 8.18 1.35 -8.27
C LEU A 100 8.60 0.62 -9.54
N LYS A 101 9.62 -0.24 -9.39
CA LYS A 101 10.21 -1.06 -10.44
C LYS A 101 10.20 -2.54 -10.04
N PRO A 102 10.32 -3.48 -11.01
CA PRO A 102 10.49 -4.89 -10.69
C PRO A 102 11.64 -5.10 -9.70
N ASP A 103 11.44 -6.02 -8.76
CA ASP A 103 12.39 -6.38 -7.69
C ASP A 103 12.69 -5.28 -6.65
N ALA A 104 12.11 -4.08 -6.79
CA ALA A 104 12.21 -3.06 -5.75
C ALA A 104 11.57 -3.55 -4.46
N VAL A 105 12.18 -3.24 -3.31
CA VAL A 105 11.63 -3.58 -2.00
C VAL A 105 10.98 -2.34 -1.41
N VAL A 106 9.70 -2.45 -1.10
CA VAL A 106 8.94 -1.41 -0.41
C VAL A 106 8.43 -1.91 0.94
N GLN A 107 8.30 -0.97 1.87
CA GLN A 107 7.51 -1.14 3.07
C GLN A 107 6.23 -0.34 2.96
N ILE A 108 5.16 -0.89 3.55
CA ILE A 108 3.90 -0.20 3.73
C ILE A 108 3.67 -0.10 5.23
N TRP A 109 3.51 1.13 5.69
CA TRP A 109 3.26 1.48 7.07
C TRP A 109 1.83 1.98 7.19
N SER A 110 1.13 1.62 8.25
CA SER A 110 -0.13 2.26 8.63
C SER A 110 0.14 3.30 9.71
N PHE A 111 -0.72 4.30 9.77
CA PHE A 111 -0.77 5.29 10.84
C PHE A 111 -2.20 5.80 11.02
N ARG A 112 -2.44 6.48 12.13
CA ARG A 112 -3.73 7.10 12.50
C ARG A 112 -3.62 8.61 12.47
N VAL A 113 -4.58 9.31 11.89
CA VAL A 113 -4.58 10.79 11.79
C VAL A 113 -5.84 11.37 12.41
N GLY A 114 -5.64 12.47 13.12
CA GLY A 114 -6.72 13.31 13.62
C GLY A 114 -7.49 12.67 14.78
N PRO A 115 -8.48 13.40 15.32
CA PRO A 115 -9.24 12.96 16.49
C PRO A 115 -10.09 11.70 16.22
N GLU A 116 -10.50 11.48 14.98
CA GLU A 116 -11.28 10.31 14.56
C GLU A 116 -10.41 9.06 14.33
N SER A 117 -9.09 9.15 14.54
CA SER A 117 -8.16 8.03 14.33
C SER A 117 -8.28 7.42 12.92
N GLN A 118 -8.34 8.28 11.90
CA GLN A 118 -8.52 7.84 10.52
C GLN A 118 -7.30 7.07 10.05
N LEU A 119 -7.53 5.91 9.42
CA LEU A 119 -6.47 5.06 8.88
C LEU A 119 -5.82 5.71 7.64
N GLY A 120 -4.50 5.85 7.70
CA GLY A 120 -3.67 6.23 6.57
C GLY A 120 -2.51 5.26 6.38
N PHE A 121 -1.88 5.33 5.22
CA PHE A 121 -0.71 4.52 4.90
C PHE A 121 0.43 5.38 4.36
N ALA A 122 1.66 4.91 4.55
CA ALA A 122 2.85 5.45 3.91
C ALA A 122 3.60 4.32 3.22
N MET A 123 4.07 4.57 2.00
CA MET A 123 4.92 3.66 1.26
C MET A 123 6.35 4.18 1.22
N ILE A 124 7.29 3.34 1.63
CA ILE A 124 8.71 3.70 1.73
C ILE A 124 9.53 2.73 0.89
N LYS A 125 10.39 3.26 0.02
CA LYS A 125 11.40 2.47 -0.69
C LYS A 125 12.49 2.06 0.29
N VAL A 126 12.78 0.77 0.35
CA VAL A 126 13.87 0.21 1.18
C VAL A 126 15.05 -0.24 0.33
N LYS A 127 14.78 -0.74 -0.88
CA LYS A 127 15.81 -1.15 -1.83
C LYS A 127 15.36 -0.83 -3.25
N ASP A 128 16.28 -0.35 -4.07
CA ASP A 128 16.06 -0.17 -5.50
C ASP A 128 15.79 -1.51 -6.20
N GLY A 129 14.93 -1.45 -7.22
CA GLY A 129 14.72 -2.54 -8.15
C GLY A 129 15.84 -2.59 -9.20
N LYS A 130 15.88 -3.66 -9.98
CA LYS A 130 16.88 -3.78 -11.06
C LYS A 130 16.65 -2.70 -12.11
N THR A 131 17.74 -2.12 -12.59
CA THR A 131 17.69 -1.19 -13.73
C THR A 131 17.62 -2.01 -15.02
N VAL A 132 16.87 -1.56 -16.03
CA VAL A 132 16.72 -2.29 -17.32
C VAL A 132 18.10 -2.57 -17.99
N SER A 133 19.13 -1.79 -17.67
CA SER A 133 20.51 -1.96 -18.15
C SER A 133 21.30 -3.09 -17.50
N GLU A 134 20.84 -3.67 -16.38
CA GLU A 134 21.57 -4.69 -15.60
C GLU A 134 21.20 -6.13 -15.98
N ILE A 135 20.45 -6.30 -17.07
CA ILE A 135 20.06 -7.59 -17.64
C ILE A 135 20.84 -7.78 -18.94
N HIS A 136 22.14 -8.07 -18.83
CA HIS A 136 22.97 -8.63 -19.90
C HIS A 136 23.79 -9.78 -19.34
#